data_AF-A0A381IMN2-F1
#
_entry.id   AF-A0A381IMN2-F1
#
_cell.length_a   1.000
_cell.length_b   1.000
_cell.length_c   1.000
_cell.angle_alpha   90.00
_cell.angle_beta   90.00
_cell.angle_gamma   90.00
#
_symmetry.space_group_name_H-M   'P 1'
#
loop_
_entity.id
_entity.type
_entity.pdbx_description
1 polymer ?
#
loop_
_entity_poly.entity_id
_entity_poly.type
_entity_poly.pdbx_seq_one_letter_code
_entity_poly.pdbx_strand_id
1 'polypeptide(L)'
;MPDFNPENVRSLVSKVMRASPSDVRLIAQRLHDHAVEERMSPEAARAFVTELGYGSLEAFCADIGLPSHIAERWGRFGVSGEMRQVFTLLAAQRRKMAEAIAEFEAMTHVGIEDFLRERGLL
;
A
#
# COMPACT_ATOMS: atom_id res chain seq x y z
N MET A 1 -1.80 -27.54 -16.47
CA MET A 1 -1.28 -26.75 -17.61
C MET A 1 -2.47 -26.01 -18.21
N PRO A 2 -2.43 -24.68 -18.39
CA PRO A 2 -3.53 -23.97 -19.03
C PRO A 2 -3.64 -24.40 -20.50
N ASP A 3 -4.87 -24.58 -20.96
CA ASP A 3 -5.21 -25.14 -22.27
C ASP A 3 -5.09 -24.05 -23.35
N PHE A 4 -4.01 -24.08 -24.13
CA PHE A 4 -3.78 -23.15 -25.24
C PHE A 4 -4.53 -23.62 -26.50
N ASN A 5 -5.87 -23.61 -26.43
CA ASN A 5 -6.70 -23.92 -27.59
C ASN A 5 -6.62 -22.77 -28.63
N PRO A 6 -6.26 -23.02 -29.91
CA PRO A 6 -6.10 -21.99 -30.94
C PRO A 6 -7.33 -21.10 -31.16
N GLU A 7 -8.54 -21.55 -30.84
CA GLU A 7 -9.75 -20.71 -30.88
C GLU A 7 -9.75 -19.62 -29.79
N ASN A 8 -9.21 -19.93 -28.60
CA ASN A 8 -9.07 -18.96 -27.51
C ASN A 8 -8.05 -17.86 -27.87
N VAL A 9 -6.98 -18.22 -28.58
CA VAL A 9 -5.95 -17.28 -29.05
C VAL A 9 -6.52 -16.31 -30.09
N ARG A 10 -7.32 -16.79 -31.05
CA ARG A 10 -8.03 -15.92 -32.02
C ARG A 10 -9.06 -15.00 -31.33
N SER A 11 -9.76 -15.48 -30.31
CA SER A 11 -10.71 -14.65 -29.54
C SER A 11 -10.01 -13.53 -28.75
N LEU A 12 -8.81 -13.80 -28.23
CA LEU A 12 -7.97 -12.83 -27.53
C LEU A 12 -7.42 -11.79 -28.50
N VAL A 13 -6.88 -12.22 -29.65
CA VAL A 13 -6.36 -11.31 -30.68
C VAL A 13 -7.47 -10.43 -31.25
N SER A 14 -8.67 -10.96 -31.50
CA SER A 14 -9.81 -10.17 -31.97
C SER A 14 -10.35 -9.19 -30.92
N LYS A 15 -10.28 -9.52 -29.62
CA LYS A 15 -10.59 -8.58 -28.53
C LYS A 15 -9.54 -7.48 -28.39
N VAL A 16 -8.25 -7.81 -28.54
CA VAL A 16 -7.14 -6.84 -28.53
C VAL A 16 -7.21 -5.91 -29.74
N MET A 17 -7.61 -6.41 -30.92
CA MET A 17 -7.81 -5.62 -32.13
C MET A 17 -9.02 -4.67 -32.06
N ARG A 18 -9.96 -4.90 -31.13
CA ARG A 18 -11.06 -3.96 -30.83
C ARG A 18 -10.73 -2.98 -29.71
N ALA A 19 -9.64 -3.19 -28.98
CA ALA A 19 -9.19 -2.28 -27.95
C ALA A 19 -8.52 -1.06 -28.61
N SER A 20 -8.76 0.13 -28.07
CA SER A 20 -8.11 1.33 -28.60
C SER A 20 -6.58 1.21 -28.43
N PRO A 21 -5.74 1.82 -29.28
CA PRO A 21 -4.28 1.81 -29.09
C PRO A 21 -3.84 2.29 -27.70
N SER A 22 -4.63 3.18 -27.07
CA SER A 22 -4.48 3.61 -25.68
C SER A 22 -4.66 2.46 -24.68
N ASP A 23 -5.60 1.55 -24.89
CA ASP A 23 -5.86 0.42 -23.99
C ASP A 23 -4.74 -0.63 -24.07
N VAL A 24 -4.22 -0.89 -25.26
CA VAL A 24 -3.08 -1.81 -25.45
C VAL A 24 -1.82 -1.24 -24.80
N ARG A 25 -1.57 0.06 -24.98
CA ARG A 25 -0.47 0.75 -24.30
C ARG A 25 -0.64 0.73 -22.78
N LEU A 26 -1.85 0.91 -22.28
CA LEU A 26 -2.15 0.84 -20.84
C LEU A 26 -1.94 -0.56 -20.26
N ILE A 27 -2.31 -1.61 -20.99
CA ILE A 27 -2.07 -3.00 -20.59
C ILE A 27 -0.58 -3.32 -20.60
N ALA A 28 0.14 -2.89 -21.65
CA ALA A 28 1.59 -3.08 -21.75
C ALA A 28 2.33 -2.32 -20.64
N GLN A 29 1.92 -1.09 -20.35
CA GLN A 29 2.44 -0.27 -19.26
C GLN A 29 2.17 -0.96 -17.91
N ARG A 30 0.93 -1.37 -17.62
CA ARG A 30 0.61 -2.09 -16.39
C ARG A 30 1.38 -3.41 -16.25
N LEU A 31 1.55 -4.16 -17.34
CA LEU A 31 2.31 -5.41 -17.31
C LEU A 31 3.80 -5.12 -17.06
N HIS A 32 4.34 -4.09 -17.71
CA HIS A 32 5.71 -3.63 -17.51
C HIS A 32 5.93 -3.14 -16.08
N ASP A 33 5.11 -2.22 -15.58
CA ASP A 33 5.19 -1.69 -14.22
C ASP A 33 5.05 -2.84 -13.19
N HIS A 34 4.17 -3.82 -13.44
CA HIS A 34 4.00 -4.96 -12.56
C HIS A 34 5.14 -5.99 -12.62
N ALA A 35 5.86 -6.09 -13.74
CA ALA A 35 6.92 -7.06 -13.97
C ALA A 35 8.34 -6.49 -13.75
N VAL A 36 8.50 -5.17 -13.85
CA VAL A 36 9.81 -4.48 -13.84
C VAL A 36 10.00 -3.66 -12.57
N GLU A 37 8.95 -3.12 -11.95
CA GLU A 37 9.12 -2.43 -10.68
C GLU A 37 9.28 -3.41 -9.52
N GLU A 38 10.35 -3.20 -8.74
CA GLU A 38 10.63 -3.98 -7.55
C GLU A 38 9.55 -3.75 -6.50
N ARG A 39 8.67 -4.74 -6.36
CA ARG A 39 7.62 -4.77 -5.35
C ARG A 39 8.25 -4.89 -3.95
N MET A 40 7.64 -4.22 -2.97
CA MET A 40 7.92 -4.54 -1.58
C MET A 40 7.46 -5.98 -1.32
N SER A 41 8.33 -6.82 -0.76
CA SER A 41 7.97 -8.21 -0.45
C SER A 41 6.81 -8.27 0.56
N PRO A 42 6.03 -9.37 0.59
CA PRO A 42 5.00 -9.56 1.61
C PRO A 42 5.50 -9.45 3.04
N GLU A 43 6.73 -9.92 3.32
CA GLU A 43 7.36 -9.85 4.64
C GLU A 43 7.63 -8.40 5.03
N ALA A 44 8.17 -7.61 4.10
CA ALA A 44 8.40 -6.19 4.31
C ALA A 44 7.08 -5.42 4.50
N ALA A 45 6.04 -5.77 3.75
CA ALA A 45 4.71 -5.18 3.92
C ALA A 45 4.11 -5.49 5.30
N ARG A 46 4.27 -6.72 5.80
CA ARG A 46 3.86 -7.11 7.16
C ARG A 46 4.64 -6.36 8.23
N ALA A 47 5.96 -6.31 8.11
CA ALA A 47 6.80 -5.56 9.05
C ALA A 47 6.41 -4.08 9.10
N PHE A 48 6.14 -3.49 7.94
CA PHE A 48 5.73 -2.10 7.82
C PHE A 48 4.41 -1.79 8.56
N VAL A 49 3.37 -2.62 8.39
CA VAL A 49 2.11 -2.37 9.13
C VAL A 49 2.25 -2.57 10.63
N THR A 50 3.15 -3.45 11.06
CA THR A 50 3.51 -3.60 12.48
C THR A 50 4.19 -2.34 13.02
N GLU A 51 5.11 -1.72 12.26
CA GLU A 51 5.74 -0.45 12.63
C GLU A 51 4.73 0.70 12.76
N LEU A 52 3.65 0.66 11.98
CA LEU A 52 2.53 1.60 12.10
C LEU A 52 1.64 1.33 13.31
N GLY A 53 1.78 0.18 13.98
CA GLY A 53 1.01 -0.21 15.16
C GLY A 53 -0.13 -1.20 14.91
N TYR A 54 -0.23 -1.76 13.71
CA TYR A 54 -1.27 -2.74 13.38
C TYR A 54 -0.77 -4.17 13.62
N GLY A 55 -1.67 -5.04 14.11
CA GLY A 55 -1.35 -6.45 14.34
C GLY A 55 -1.27 -7.30 13.06
N SER A 56 -1.87 -6.84 11.95
CA SER A 56 -1.84 -7.55 10.67
C SER A 56 -2.18 -6.65 9.48
N LEU A 57 -1.93 -7.14 8.25
CA LEU A 57 -2.32 -6.46 7.02
C LEU A 57 -3.84 -6.33 6.90
N GLU A 58 -4.59 -7.32 7.40
CA GLU A 58 -6.05 -7.33 7.42
C GLU A 58 -6.59 -6.24 8.35
N ALA A 59 -6.03 -6.12 9.56
CA ALA A 59 -6.41 -5.06 10.51
C ALA A 59 -6.12 -3.68 9.92
N PHE A 60 -4.95 -3.49 9.31
CA PHE A 60 -4.60 -2.27 8.60
C PHE A 60 -5.60 -1.96 7.48
N CYS A 61 -5.85 -2.91 6.58
CA CYS A 61 -6.76 -2.70 5.45
C CYS A 61 -8.18 -2.39 5.92
N ALA A 62 -8.68 -3.07 6.96
CA ALA A 62 -10.01 -2.82 7.50
C ALA A 62 -10.14 -1.40 8.08
N ASP A 63 -9.13 -0.93 8.80
CA ASP A 63 -9.11 0.41 9.41
C ASP A 63 -9.19 1.52 8.37
N ILE A 64 -8.46 1.39 7.26
CA ILE A 64 -8.48 2.38 6.16
C ILE A 64 -9.58 2.13 5.11
N GLY A 65 -10.49 1.18 5.37
CA GLY A 65 -11.62 0.88 4.49
C GLY A 65 -11.25 0.19 3.16
N LEU A 66 -10.09 -0.47 3.09
CA LEU A 66 -9.71 -1.28 1.93
C LEU A 66 -10.45 -2.63 1.92
N PRO A 67 -10.86 -3.12 0.74
CA PRO A 67 -11.45 -4.45 0.62
C PRO A 67 -10.51 -5.56 1.12
N SER A 68 -11.07 -6.59 1.74
CA SER A 68 -10.31 -7.72 2.32
C SER A 68 -9.38 -8.44 1.33
N HIS A 69 -9.78 -8.54 0.06
CA HIS A 69 -8.95 -9.16 -0.98
C HIS A 69 -7.64 -8.40 -1.25
N ILE A 70 -7.53 -7.13 -0.84
CA ILE A 70 -6.30 -6.35 -0.96
C ILE A 70 -5.26 -6.85 0.05
N ALA A 71 -5.66 -7.13 1.29
CA ALA A 71 -4.79 -7.71 2.31
C ALA A 71 -4.25 -9.07 1.85
N GLU A 72 -5.12 -9.94 1.32
CA GLU A 72 -4.72 -11.24 0.78
C GLU A 72 -3.72 -11.07 -0.38
N ARG A 73 -3.98 -10.14 -1.31
CA ARG A 73 -3.11 -9.87 -2.45
C ARG A 73 -1.74 -9.34 -2.02
N TRP A 74 -1.69 -8.43 -1.06
CA TRP A 74 -0.43 -7.92 -0.53
C TRP A 74 0.34 -8.97 0.26
N GLY A 75 -0.36 -9.83 1.01
CA GLY A 75 0.25 -10.96 1.72
C GLY A 75 0.83 -12.04 0.80
N ARG A 76 0.35 -12.14 -0.45
CA ARG A 76 0.85 -13.11 -1.45
C ARG A 76 1.87 -12.53 -2.42
N PHE A 77 1.62 -11.34 -2.92
CA PHE A 77 2.37 -10.75 -4.03
C PHE A 77 3.13 -9.49 -3.64
N GLY A 78 3.03 -9.06 -2.39
CA GLY A 78 3.65 -7.83 -1.94
C GLY A 78 2.92 -6.59 -2.43
N VAL A 79 3.53 -5.44 -2.17
CA VAL A 79 2.96 -4.11 -2.44
C VAL A 79 3.68 -3.48 -3.64
N SER A 80 2.97 -2.72 -4.48
CA SER A 80 3.58 -2.07 -5.64
C SER A 80 4.63 -1.03 -5.23
N GLY A 81 5.52 -0.68 -6.15
CA GLY A 81 6.60 0.29 -5.91
C GLY A 81 6.08 1.66 -5.49
N GLU A 82 4.98 2.12 -6.10
CA GLU A 82 4.37 3.41 -5.79
C GLU A 82 3.69 3.40 -4.43
N MET A 83 2.96 2.34 -4.11
CA MET A 83 2.32 2.21 -2.80
C MET A 83 3.36 2.05 -1.69
N ARG A 84 4.52 1.43 -1.97
CA ARG A 84 5.68 1.46 -1.07
C ARG A 84 6.11 2.90 -0.77
N GLN A 85 6.19 3.78 -1.77
CA GLN A 85 6.58 5.18 -1.52
C GLN A 85 5.56 5.91 -0.64
N VAL A 86 4.27 5.69 -0.87
CA VAL A 86 3.18 6.24 -0.03
C VAL A 86 3.33 5.74 1.41
N PHE A 87 3.57 4.45 1.60
CA PHE A 87 3.83 3.86 2.90
C PHE A 87 5.08 4.45 3.57
N THR A 88 6.20 4.57 2.87
CA THR A 88 7.40 5.20 3.40
C THR A 88 7.14 6.63 3.87
N LEU A 89 6.34 7.41 3.13
CA LEU A 89 5.95 8.76 3.53
C LEU A 89 5.13 8.76 4.83
N LEU A 90 4.12 7.90 4.95
CA LEU A 90 3.29 7.79 6.16
C LEU A 90 4.12 7.42 7.39
N ALA A 91 5.02 6.44 7.28
CA ALA A 91 5.90 6.06 8.38
C ALA A 91 6.91 7.16 8.73
N ALA A 92 7.42 7.91 7.75
CA ALA A 92 8.26 9.07 8.01
C ALA A 92 7.50 10.17 8.76
N GLN A 93 6.25 10.44 8.39
CA GLN A 93 5.40 11.42 9.09
C GLN A 93 5.09 10.98 10.53
N ARG A 94 4.76 9.71 10.75
CA ARG A 94 4.52 9.17 12.10
C ARG A 94 5.76 9.29 12.99
N ARG A 95 6.95 8.98 12.46
CA ARG A 95 8.22 9.14 13.19
C ARG A 95 8.49 10.61 13.56
N LYS A 96 8.35 11.53 12.60
CA LYS A 96 8.50 12.97 12.87
C LYS A 96 7.51 13.47 13.93
N MET A 97 6.28 12.98 13.91
CA MET A 97 5.29 13.32 14.93
C MET A 97 5.70 12.80 16.32
N ALA A 98 6.14 11.54 16.40
CA ALA A 98 6.62 10.96 17.65
C ALA A 98 7.85 11.70 18.19
N GLU A 99 8.79 12.08 17.32
CA GLU A 99 9.95 12.91 17.67
C GLU A 99 9.53 14.29 18.20
N ALA A 100 8.60 14.96 17.51
CA ALA A 100 8.09 16.26 17.93
C ALA A 100 7.35 16.20 19.27
N ILE A 101 6.58 15.13 19.52
CA ILE A 101 5.92 14.88 20.81
C ILE A 101 6.99 14.69 21.89
N ALA A 102 7.98 13.84 21.65
CA ALA A 102 9.05 13.59 22.62
C ALA A 102 9.86 14.86 22.94
N GLU A 103 10.14 15.69 21.92
CA GLU A 103 10.80 16.99 22.10
C GLU A 103 9.93 17.95 22.92
N PHE A 104 8.63 18.04 22.61
CA PHE A 104 7.68 18.84 23.37
C PHE A 104 7.65 18.43 24.85
N GLU A 105 7.53 17.14 25.13
CA GLU A 105 7.48 16.60 26.49
C GLU A 105 8.80 16.83 27.23
N ALA A 106 9.94 16.67 26.56
CA ALA A 106 11.25 16.94 27.14
C ALA A 106 11.46 18.43 27.49
N MET A 107 10.94 19.35 26.66
CA MET A 107 11.06 20.79 26.91
C MET A 107 10.11 21.27 28.00
N THR A 108 8.86 20.80 27.99
CA THR A 108 7.80 21.32 28.86
C THR A 108 7.65 20.54 30.15
N HIS A 109 8.16 19.31 30.23
CA HIS A 109 7.93 18.35 31.32
C HIS A 109 6.45 18.01 31.55
N VAL A 110 5.60 18.27 30.55
CA VAL A 110 4.17 17.98 30.57
C VAL A 110 3.87 17.00 29.44
N GLY A 111 3.08 15.96 29.74
CA GLY A 111 2.63 15.00 28.72
C GLY A 111 1.74 15.68 27.68
N ILE A 112 1.91 15.34 26.40
CA ILE A 112 1.16 16.00 25.31
C ILE A 112 -0.35 15.82 25.45
N GLU A 113 -0.81 14.65 25.94
CA GLU A 113 -2.24 14.40 26.15
C GLU A 113 -2.85 15.32 27.21
N ASP A 114 -2.17 15.49 28.35
CA ASP A 114 -2.64 16.37 29.42
C ASP A 114 -2.66 17.83 28.94
N PHE A 115 -1.62 18.25 28.23
CA PHE A 115 -1.54 19.59 27.62
C PHE A 115 -2.69 19.90 26.66
N LEU A 116 -3.09 18.91 25.85
CA LEU A 116 -4.20 19.05 24.90
C LEU A 116 -5.56 18.99 25.59
N ARG A 117 -5.73 18.13 26.61
CA ARG A 117 -6.95 18.00 27.40
C ARG A 117 -7.26 19.28 28.17
N GLU A 118 -6.26 19.92 28.77
CA GLU A 118 -6.41 21.21 29.44
C GLU A 118 -6.90 22.33 28.52
N ARG A 119 -6.68 22.18 27.21
CA ARG A 119 -7.11 23.13 26.17
C ARG A 119 -8.42 22.73 25.48
N GLY A 120 -9.03 21.61 25.88
CA GLY A 120 -10.26 21.10 25.27
C GLY A 120 -10.08 20.64 23.82
N LEU A 121 -8.88 20.18 23.46
CA LEU A 121 -8.55 19.69 22.11
C LEU A 121 -8.67 18.16 21.98
N LEU A 122 -8.92 17.46 23.08
CA LEU A 122 -9.15 16.02 23.21
C LEU A 122 -10.37 15.75 24.10
#